data_AF-A0A970R4B9-F1
#
_entry.id   AF-A0A970R4B9-F1
#
_cell.length_a   1.000
_cell.length_b   1.000
_cell.length_c   1.000
_cell.angle_alpha   90.00
_cell.angle_beta   90.00
_cell.angle_gamma   90.00
#
_symmetry.space_group_name_H-M   'P 1'
#
loop_
_entity.id
_entity.type
_entity.pdbx_description
1 polymer ?
#
loop_
_entity_poly.entity_id
_entity_poly.type
_entity_poly.pdbx_seq_one_letter_code
_entity_poly.pdbx_strand_id
1 'polypeptide(L)'
;MKNSLILFTTLCFFFLLKASPVSSQVMVGNTQLDTTTIITGLDIPWEIRYGPDGWLWVTERYGRVSRIHPETGEQIVVLDHTSAVSQQGESGMLGMALHPDFPADNRVYIVYT
;
A
#
# COMPACT_ATOMS: atom_id res chain seq x y z
N MET A 1 6.99 35.98 -54.60
CA MET A 1 7.12 36.29 -53.17
C MET A 1 5.75 36.57 -52.59
N LYS A 2 5.22 35.66 -51.77
CA LYS A 2 4.34 35.85 -50.60
C LYS A 2 3.64 34.53 -50.31
N ASN A 3 4.24 33.81 -49.36
CA ASN A 3 3.79 32.54 -48.77
C ASN A 3 2.50 32.77 -47.98
N SER A 4 1.56 31.84 -48.03
CA SER A 4 0.58 31.68 -46.96
C SER A 4 0.57 30.22 -46.52
N LEU A 5 1.29 29.99 -45.43
CA LEU A 5 1.53 28.72 -44.76
C LEU A 5 0.33 28.46 -43.83
N ILE A 6 -0.63 27.64 -44.26
CA ILE A 6 -1.69 27.14 -43.38
C ILE A 6 -1.09 25.99 -42.57
N LEU A 7 -0.61 26.35 -41.37
CA LEU A 7 -0.13 25.45 -40.35
C LEU A 7 -1.35 24.78 -39.69
N PHE A 8 -1.88 23.70 -40.28
CA PHE A 8 -2.87 22.84 -39.62
C PHE A 8 -2.15 22.05 -38.52
N THR A 9 -2.13 22.63 -37.33
CA THR A 9 -1.68 21.99 -36.09
C THR A 9 -2.70 20.91 -35.76
N THR A 10 -2.44 19.67 -36.17
CA THR A 10 -3.17 18.50 -35.69
C THR A 10 -2.83 18.31 -34.23
N LEU A 11 -3.63 18.94 -33.38
CA LEU A 11 -3.66 18.78 -31.93
C LEU A 11 -3.75 17.27 -31.64
N CYS A 12 -2.66 16.70 -31.13
CA CYS A 12 -2.67 15.38 -30.51
C CYS A 12 -3.67 15.42 -29.36
N PHE A 13 -4.90 14.98 -29.61
CA PHE A 13 -5.84 14.65 -28.54
C PHE A 13 -5.41 13.31 -27.96
N PHE A 14 -4.32 13.33 -27.20
CA PHE A 14 -3.93 12.22 -26.35
C PHE A 14 -4.99 12.17 -25.23
N PHE A 15 -6.04 11.40 -25.46
CA PHE A 15 -7.03 11.10 -24.45
C PHE A 15 -6.30 10.35 -23.33
N LEU A 16 -5.89 11.06 -22.29
CA LEU A 16 -5.41 10.47 -21.05
C LEU A 16 -6.58 9.68 -20.46
N LEU A 17 -6.68 8.40 -20.82
CA LEU A 17 -7.50 7.44 -20.10
C LEU A 17 -6.93 7.40 -18.67
N LYS A 18 -7.50 8.19 -17.76
CA LYS A 18 -7.27 7.96 -16.34
C LYS A 18 -7.96 6.64 -16.02
N ALA A 19 -7.16 5.58 -15.84
CA ALA A 19 -7.65 4.34 -15.26
C ALA A 19 -8.32 4.70 -13.93
N SER A 20 -9.64 4.54 -13.87
CA SER A 20 -10.35 4.66 -12.60
C SER A 20 -10.01 3.41 -11.79
N PRO A 21 -9.71 3.54 -10.49
CA PRO A 21 -9.54 2.37 -9.65
C PRO A 21 -10.80 1.52 -9.77
N VAL A 22 -10.64 0.23 -10.09
CA VAL A 22 -11.75 -0.72 -10.16
C VAL A 22 -12.25 -0.90 -8.74
N SER A 23 -13.27 -0.13 -8.36
CA SER A 23 -13.98 -0.33 -7.09
C SER A 23 -14.93 -1.51 -7.25
N SER A 24 -14.86 -2.48 -6.34
CA SER A 24 -15.86 -3.52 -6.21
C SER A 24 -16.78 -3.20 -5.03
N GLN A 25 -18.09 -3.30 -5.23
CA GLN A 25 -19.07 -3.03 -4.18
C GLN A 25 -19.41 -4.31 -3.41
N VAL A 26 -19.41 -4.24 -2.08
CA VAL A 26 -19.74 -5.34 -1.18
C VAL A 26 -20.83 -4.88 -0.21
N MET A 27 -21.90 -5.67 -0.08
CA MET A 27 -22.94 -5.43 0.92
C MET A 27 -22.57 -6.13 2.24
N VAL A 28 -22.43 -5.36 3.31
CA VAL A 28 -22.26 -5.87 4.68
C VAL A 28 -23.49 -5.49 5.49
N GLY A 29 -24.39 -6.46 5.69
CA GLY A 29 -25.72 -6.21 6.23
C GLY A 29 -26.51 -5.29 5.31
N ASN A 30 -26.85 -4.10 5.81
CA ASN A 30 -27.53 -3.03 5.09
C ASN A 30 -26.60 -1.86 4.70
N THR A 31 -25.28 -2.03 4.84
CA THR A 31 -24.27 -1.05 4.44
C THR A 31 -23.62 -1.47 3.13
N GLN A 32 -23.58 -0.56 2.16
CA GLN A 32 -22.82 -0.74 0.92
C GLN A 32 -21.40 -0.22 1.14
N LEU A 33 -20.40 -1.07 0.89
CA LEU A 33 -19.00 -0.73 0.97
C LEU A 33 -18.37 -0.76 -0.42
N ASP A 34 -17.57 0.24 -0.72
CA ASP A 34 -16.65 0.23 -1.86
C ASP A 34 -15.32 -0.40 -1.43
N THR A 35 -14.75 -1.22 -2.31
CA THR A 35 -13.46 -1.89 -2.08
C THR A 35 -12.52 -1.58 -3.22
N THR A 36 -11.27 -1.27 -2.90
CA THR A 36 -10.23 -1.01 -3.88
C THR A 36 -8.96 -1.73 -3.47
N THR A 37 -8.26 -2.28 -4.44
CA THR A 37 -6.94 -2.89 -4.23
C THR A 37 -5.88 -1.80 -4.14
N ILE A 38 -5.29 -1.61 -2.95
CA ILE A 38 -4.20 -0.66 -2.72
C ILE A 38 -2.87 -1.22 -3.22
N ILE A 39 -2.60 -2.49 -2.96
CA ILE A 39 -1.36 -3.18 -3.33
C ILE A 39 -1.62 -4.67 -3.54
N THR A 40 -0.81 -5.30 -4.38
CA THR A 40 -0.78 -6.76 -4.59
C THR A 40 0.66 -7.27 -4.47
N GLY A 41 0.84 -8.59 -4.40
CA GLY A 41 2.17 -9.20 -4.41
C GLY A 41 2.91 -9.16 -3.06
N LEU A 42 2.22 -8.81 -1.97
CA LEU A 42 2.68 -9.12 -0.61
C LEU A 42 2.77 -10.64 -0.46
N ASP A 43 3.73 -11.13 0.32
CA ASP A 43 3.90 -12.57 0.54
C ASP A 43 2.70 -13.14 1.32
N ILE A 44 2.68 -12.94 2.64
CA ILE A 44 1.59 -13.35 3.52
C ILE A 44 1.41 -12.25 4.58
N PRO A 45 0.53 -11.25 4.36
CA PRO A 45 0.30 -10.19 5.33
C PRO A 45 -0.43 -10.73 6.58
N TRP A 46 0.04 -10.36 7.76
CA TRP A 46 -0.50 -10.84 9.05
C TRP A 46 -1.13 -9.71 9.89
N GLU A 47 -0.35 -8.69 10.25
CA GLU A 47 -0.88 -7.48 10.90
C GLU A 47 -1.01 -6.38 9.86
N ILE A 48 -2.10 -5.62 9.92
CA ILE A 48 -2.27 -4.35 9.21
C ILE A 48 -2.75 -3.31 10.22
N ARG A 49 -1.96 -2.26 10.42
CA ARG A 49 -2.30 -1.14 11.31
C ARG A 49 -2.22 0.17 10.55
N TYR A 50 -3.25 1.01 10.67
CA TYR A 50 -3.17 2.39 10.22
C TYR A 50 -2.32 3.19 11.21
N GLY A 51 -1.16 3.68 10.76
CA GLY A 51 -0.26 4.49 11.58
C GLY A 51 -0.75 5.94 11.69
N PRO A 52 -0.40 6.66 12.76
CA PRO A 52 -0.72 8.08 12.91
C PRO A 52 0.08 8.97 11.93
N ASP A 53 1.05 8.38 11.23
CA ASP A 53 1.80 8.99 10.13
C ASP A 53 1.05 8.94 8.78
N GLY A 54 -0.15 8.35 8.74
CA GLY A 54 -0.98 8.25 7.54
C GLY A 54 -0.65 7.06 6.63
N TRP A 55 0.26 6.18 7.05
CA TRP A 55 0.65 4.99 6.29
C TRP A 55 0.03 3.74 6.90
N LEU A 56 -0.23 2.73 6.06
CA LEU A 56 -0.50 1.39 6.55
C LEU A 56 0.82 0.74 6.96
N TRP A 57 0.88 0.18 8.16
CA TRP A 57 2.00 -0.61 8.65
C TRP A 57 1.62 -2.08 8.59
N VAL A 58 2.41 -2.87 7.88
CA VAL A 58 2.09 -4.26 7.55
C VAL A 58 3.24 -5.18 7.97
N THR A 59 2.93 -6.27 8.69
CA THR A 59 3.86 -7.39 8.85
C THR A 59 3.57 -8.45 7.79
N GLU A 60 4.63 -9.00 7.21
CA GLU A 60 4.56 -10.16 6.32
C GLU A 60 5.22 -11.35 7.01
N ARG A 61 4.54 -12.49 7.02
CA ARG A 61 4.91 -13.71 7.72
C ARG A 61 6.39 -14.09 7.57
N TYR A 62 6.94 -13.93 6.37
CA TYR A 62 8.32 -14.29 6.05
C TYR A 62 9.38 -13.44 6.76
N GLY A 63 9.00 -12.38 7.47
CA GLY A 63 9.94 -11.60 8.30
C GLY A 63 10.09 -10.13 7.91
N ARG A 64 9.15 -9.58 7.15
CA ARG A 64 9.21 -8.18 6.72
C ARG A 64 8.20 -7.32 7.44
N VAL A 65 8.58 -6.05 7.66
CA VAL A 65 7.65 -4.98 8.01
C VAL A 65 7.75 -3.92 6.93
N SER A 66 6.60 -3.52 6.40
CA SER A 66 6.48 -2.52 5.35
C SER A 66 5.54 -1.40 5.77
N ARG A 67 5.81 -0.18 5.31
CA ARG A 67 4.85 0.91 5.22
C ARG A 67 4.26 0.94 3.82
N ILE A 68 2.95 1.12 3.70
CA ILE A 68 2.23 1.18 2.42
C ILE A 68 1.37 2.43 2.39
N HIS A 69 1.56 3.26 1.35
CA HIS A 69 0.78 4.48 1.20
C HIS A 69 -0.64 4.12 0.74
N PRO A 70 -1.69 4.52 1.48
CA PRO A 70 -3.06 4.03 1.28
C PRO A 70 -3.67 4.44 -0.07
N GLU A 71 -3.19 5.53 -0.68
CA GLU A 71 -3.74 6.03 -1.96
C GLU A 71 -2.93 5.58 -3.18
N THR A 72 -1.61 5.43 -3.05
CA THR A 72 -0.71 5.20 -4.18
C THR A 72 -0.22 3.77 -4.27
N GLY A 73 -0.36 2.99 -3.18
CA GLY A 73 0.21 1.66 -3.07
C GLY A 73 1.74 1.65 -2.96
N GLU A 74 2.38 2.80 -2.78
CA GLU A 74 3.82 2.88 -2.57
C GLU A 74 4.22 2.04 -1.35
N GLN A 75 5.11 1.08 -1.54
CA GLN A 75 5.61 0.21 -0.47
C GLN A 75 7.04 0.58 -0.10
N ILE A 76 7.28 0.77 1.19
CA ILE A 76 8.60 0.99 1.78
C ILE A 76 8.84 -0.11 2.80
N VAL A 77 9.79 -1.01 2.55
CA VAL A 77 10.24 -2.00 3.53
C VAL A 77 11.04 -1.30 4.62
N VAL A 78 10.52 -1.30 5.85
CA VAL A 78 11.16 -0.64 7.01
C VAL A 78 12.02 -1.61 7.83
N LEU A 79 11.71 -2.90 7.76
CA LEU A 79 12.49 -3.96 8.38
C LEU A 79 12.47 -5.20 7.49
N ASP A 80 13.64 -5.75 7.20
CA ASP A 80 13.80 -7.10 6.66
C ASP A 80 14.53 -7.95 7.72
N HIS A 81 13.79 -8.86 8.35
CA HIS A 81 14.27 -9.78 9.37
C HIS A 81 14.15 -11.25 8.94
N THR A 82 14.12 -11.49 7.62
CA THR A 82 13.87 -12.81 7.01
C THR A 82 14.90 -13.88 7.40
N SER A 83 16.11 -13.49 7.82
CA SER A 83 17.16 -14.42 8.26
C SER A 83 16.98 -14.96 9.68
N ALA A 84 16.12 -14.32 10.49
CA ALA A 84 15.95 -14.63 11.91
C ALA A 84 14.51 -15.05 12.27
N VAL A 85 13.62 -15.10 11.28
CA VAL A 85 12.21 -15.48 11.44
C VAL A 85 11.99 -16.89 10.90
N SER A 86 11.36 -17.74 11.70
CA SER A 86 10.94 -19.08 11.36
C SER A 86 9.53 -19.09 10.77
N GLN A 87 9.34 -19.76 9.63
CA GLN A 87 8.06 -19.89 8.96
C GLN A 87 7.57 -21.34 8.96
N GLN A 88 7.14 -21.83 10.13
CA GLN A 88 6.61 -23.20 10.30
C GLN A 88 5.30 -23.18 11.08
N GLY A 89 4.24 -23.82 10.57
CA GLY A 89 2.94 -23.85 11.26
C GLY A 89 2.34 -22.44 11.43
N GLU A 90 2.23 -21.96 12.67
CA GLU A 90 1.80 -20.59 13.01
C GLU A 90 2.97 -19.64 13.33
N SER A 91 4.21 -20.07 13.09
CA SER A 91 5.41 -19.24 13.25
C SER A 91 5.59 -18.26 12.09
N GLY A 92 6.17 -17.10 12.42
CA GLY A 92 6.51 -16.02 11.49
C GLY A 92 6.63 -14.67 12.20
N MET A 93 6.59 -13.58 11.41
CA MET A 93 6.49 -12.20 11.90
C MET A 93 5.04 -11.83 12.21
N LEU A 94 4.65 -11.92 13.49
CA LEU A 94 3.29 -11.87 14.01
C LEU A 94 2.76 -10.42 14.15
N GLY A 95 2.24 -10.10 15.33
CA GLY A 95 1.65 -8.81 15.64
C GLY A 95 2.69 -7.70 15.80
N MET A 96 2.23 -6.47 15.61
CA MET A 96 3.01 -5.25 15.75
C MET A 96 2.21 -4.18 16.50
N ALA A 97 2.89 -3.40 17.34
CA ALA A 97 2.33 -2.22 17.99
C ALA A 97 3.27 -1.02 17.79
N LEU A 98 2.69 0.09 17.36
CA LEU A 98 3.34 1.39 17.42
C LEU A 98 3.22 1.95 18.84
N HIS A 99 4.24 2.66 19.34
CA HIS A 99 4.14 3.39 20.60
C HIS A 99 2.94 4.36 20.59
N PRO A 100 2.23 4.58 21.71
CA PRO A 100 1.08 5.50 21.75
C PRO A 100 1.39 6.92 21.27
N ASP A 101 2.61 7.40 21.56
CA ASP A 101 3.08 8.73 21.15
C ASP A 101 3.82 8.74 19.79
N PHE A 102 3.68 7.70 18.97
CA PHE A 102 4.27 7.67 17.63
C PHE A 102 3.67 8.79 16.76
N PRO A 103 4.46 9.54 15.96
CA PRO A 103 5.89 9.34 15.68
C PRO A 103 6.85 10.13 16.60
N ALA A 104 6.35 10.87 17.60
CA ALA A 104 7.21 11.61 18.54
C ALA A 104 8.09 10.65 19.35
N ASP A 105 7.52 9.49 19.69
CA ASP A 105 8.28 8.32 20.12
C ASP A 105 8.28 7.27 19.00
N ASN A 106 9.44 7.05 18.39
CA ASN A 106 9.60 6.23 17.21
C ASN A 106 9.75 4.72 17.49
N ARG A 107 9.34 4.25 18.68
CA ARG A 107 9.38 2.82 19.02
C ARG A 107 8.26 2.04 18.34
N VAL A 108 8.63 0.89 17.79
CA VAL A 108 7.75 -0.12 17.22
C VAL A 108 8.07 -1.45 17.89
N TYR A 109 7.04 -2.14 18.38
CA TYR A 109 7.14 -3.42 19.07
C TYR A 109 6.60 -4.49 18.14
N ILE A 110 7.35 -5.59 17.98
CA ILE A 110 6.99 -6.68 17.07
C ILE A 110 7.23 -8.00 17.79
N VAL A 111 6.34 -8.96 17.59
CA VAL A 111 6.53 -10.34 18.06
C VAL A 111 6.82 -11.25 16.86
N TYR A 112 7.81 -12.12 17.00
CA TYR A 112 8.19 -13.10 15.98
C TYR A 112 8.76 -14.36 16.63
N THR A 113 8.89 -15.42 15.84
CA THR A 113 9.42 -16.73 16.22
C THR A 113 10.47 -17.20 15.25
#